data_AF-A0A5N3S653-F1
#
_entry.id   AF-A0A5N3S653-F1
#
_cell.length_a   1.000
_cell.length_b   1.000
_cell.length_c   1.000
_cell.angle_alpha   90.00
_cell.angle_beta   90.00
_cell.angle_gamma   90.00
#
_symmetry.space_group_name_H-M   'P 1'
#
loop_
_entity.id
_entity.type
_entity.pdbx_description
1 polymer ?
#
loop_
_entity_poly.entity_id
_entity_poly.type
_entity_poly.pdbx_seq_one_letter_code
_entity_poly.pdbx_strand_id
1 'polypeptide(L)'
;MNTTMKLVLTTAVSSAFTSVALADVPNVFTANTPAKASEVNANFTALDNDITALGADLDGIDDNVDAIDARVTSLEATGTTSDPYTTVAINCGEDADALKDALDDSRNTTTRTTYNVTGACNAVFIVRNDVKIVGSDGASILAGATEDEPEAVFIDGQSSVRLQDITLGGALFARNSSSVRFDNVTLPTAVQDGDEYQTNVTIRTAYLRVNSGSVNNLALHLNRNASVDIRSSITGAAAQAIADANSSLVVDSENVTFTTLEAIGSSFIYVANLVAEDVIVESGSVLEADALTVSNEMEAWGNSRISVWGDATITNETQIAQASSFVSDGDVSSGVFECESNSMFQILGNLTVTDTFEWDESNTNGLSLQRGCHGQYGVDEENGGTLTGSFIKDNYSGLLDGQYMEVTQN
;
A
#
# COMPACT_ATOMS: atom_id res chain seq x y z
N MET A 1 -2.56 11.23 31.71
CA MET A 1 -3.59 10.23 31.37
C MET A 1 -4.47 10.78 30.26
N ASN A 2 -4.46 10.12 29.10
CA ASN A 2 -5.14 10.58 27.89
C ASN A 2 -6.66 10.29 27.98
N THR A 3 -7.49 11.14 27.38
CA THR A 3 -8.97 11.12 27.46
C THR A 3 -9.59 9.77 27.07
N THR A 4 -8.88 8.98 26.29
CA THR A 4 -9.26 7.63 25.84
C THR A 4 -9.29 6.59 26.98
N MET A 5 -8.44 6.72 28.01
CA MET A 5 -8.48 5.85 29.20
C MET A 5 -9.72 6.10 30.06
N LYS A 6 -10.23 7.34 30.09
CA LYS A 6 -11.50 7.65 30.77
C LYS A 6 -12.69 7.03 30.03
N LEU A 7 -12.66 6.99 28.71
CA LEU A 7 -13.75 6.42 27.92
C LEU A 7 -13.88 4.91 28.13
N VAL A 8 -12.76 4.16 28.11
CA VAL A 8 -12.78 2.69 28.33
C VAL A 8 -13.25 2.32 29.75
N LEU A 9 -12.84 3.08 30.77
CA LEU A 9 -13.29 2.85 32.14
C LEU A 9 -14.78 3.20 32.33
N THR A 10 -15.28 4.22 31.62
CA THR A 10 -16.70 4.60 31.68
C THR A 10 -17.58 3.58 30.95
N THR A 11 -17.12 3.03 29.82
CA THR A 11 -17.86 2.02 29.06
C THR A 11 -17.97 0.69 29.82
N ALA A 12 -16.91 0.27 30.52
CA ALA A 12 -16.91 -0.96 31.33
C ALA A 12 -17.89 -0.88 32.52
N VAL A 13 -18.02 0.29 33.16
CA VAL A 13 -18.97 0.52 34.26
C VAL A 13 -20.41 0.58 33.74
N SER A 14 -20.66 1.08 32.53
CA SER A 14 -22.02 1.11 31.95
C SER A 14 -22.57 -0.24 31.51
N SER A 15 -21.72 -1.25 31.26
CA SER A 15 -22.15 -2.62 30.94
C SER A 15 -22.53 -3.46 32.16
N ALA A 16 -22.32 -2.98 33.40
CA ALA A 16 -22.70 -3.69 34.62
C ALA A 16 -24.14 -3.40 35.09
N PHE A 17 -24.88 -2.51 34.41
CA PHE A 17 -26.23 -2.09 34.81
C PHE A 17 -27.33 -2.54 33.84
N THR A 18 -27.17 -3.72 33.22
CA THR A 18 -28.27 -4.33 32.46
C THR A 18 -29.30 -4.91 33.40
N SER A 19 -30.54 -4.41 33.25
CA SER A 19 -31.80 -4.86 33.84
C SER A 19 -31.91 -4.73 35.35
N VAL A 20 -32.79 -3.82 35.77
CA VAL A 20 -33.48 -3.89 37.06
C VAL A 20 -34.38 -5.13 37.00
N ALA A 21 -33.80 -6.31 37.17
CA ALA A 21 -34.56 -7.48 37.54
C ALA A 21 -35.25 -7.11 38.86
N LEU A 22 -36.59 -7.17 38.88
CA LEU A 22 -37.31 -7.30 40.14
C LEU A 22 -36.58 -8.40 40.91
N ALA A 23 -36.07 -8.10 42.11
CA ALA A 23 -35.38 -9.11 42.93
C ALA A 23 -36.20 -10.40 42.89
N ASP A 24 -35.59 -11.50 42.45
CA ASP A 24 -36.27 -12.75 42.11
C ASP A 24 -36.72 -13.43 43.41
N VAL A 25 -37.78 -12.88 44.01
CA VAL A 25 -38.31 -13.35 45.28
C VAL A 25 -39.27 -14.51 45.03
N PRO A 26 -39.28 -15.55 45.88
CA PRO A 26 -40.06 -16.77 45.63
C PRO A 26 -41.57 -16.59 45.50
N ASN A 27 -42.15 -15.49 46.01
CA ASN A 27 -43.59 -15.24 45.98
C ASN A 27 -43.90 -13.84 45.44
N VAL A 28 -44.81 -13.73 44.47
CA VAL A 28 -45.32 -12.46 43.96
C VAL A 28 -46.73 -12.21 44.51
N PHE A 29 -46.94 -11.09 45.20
CA PHE A 29 -48.23 -10.76 45.81
C PHE A 29 -49.11 -9.95 44.85
N THR A 30 -50.38 -10.34 44.73
CA THR A 30 -51.39 -9.59 43.96
C THR A 30 -52.17 -8.68 44.89
N ALA A 31 -52.42 -7.44 44.45
CA ALA A 31 -53.17 -6.47 45.23
C ALA A 31 -54.55 -7.01 45.66
N ASN A 32 -54.96 -6.69 46.89
CA ASN A 32 -56.21 -7.11 47.52
C ASN A 32 -56.36 -8.63 47.81
N THR A 33 -55.27 -9.39 47.71
CA THR A 33 -55.22 -10.79 48.15
C THR A 33 -54.42 -10.89 49.45
N PRO A 34 -54.95 -11.52 50.52
CA PRO A 34 -54.19 -11.74 51.75
C PRO A 34 -52.94 -12.61 51.49
N ALA A 35 -51.76 -12.10 51.82
CA ALA A 35 -50.50 -12.85 51.79
C ALA A 35 -50.31 -13.63 53.10
N LYS A 36 -49.82 -14.88 53.03
CA LYS A 36 -49.47 -15.60 54.26
C LYS A 36 -48.16 -15.04 54.83
N ALA A 37 -48.09 -14.94 56.16
CA ALA A 37 -46.87 -14.53 56.84
C ALA A 37 -45.66 -15.41 56.47
N SER A 38 -45.86 -16.71 56.24
CA SER A 38 -44.81 -17.63 55.79
C SER A 38 -44.25 -17.29 54.40
N GLU A 39 -45.10 -16.81 53.48
CA GLU A 39 -44.72 -16.45 52.11
C GLU A 39 -43.97 -15.11 52.11
N VAL A 40 -44.43 -14.15 52.92
CA VAL A 40 -43.73 -12.86 53.13
C VAL A 40 -42.36 -13.08 53.77
N ASN A 41 -42.27 -13.91 54.81
CA ASN A 41 -41.00 -14.24 55.46
C ASN A 41 -40.04 -14.95 54.50
N ALA A 42 -40.54 -15.84 53.64
CA ALA A 42 -39.71 -16.49 52.62
C ALA A 42 -39.08 -15.49 51.64
N ASN A 43 -39.82 -14.45 51.23
CA ASN A 43 -39.26 -13.38 50.40
C ASN A 43 -38.20 -12.56 51.13
N PHE A 44 -38.42 -12.24 52.41
CA PHE A 44 -37.41 -11.53 53.21
C PHE A 44 -36.14 -12.38 53.40
N THR A 45 -36.27 -13.68 53.60
CA THR A 45 -35.11 -14.59 53.66
C THR A 45 -34.37 -14.65 52.32
N ALA A 46 -35.08 -14.67 51.19
CA ALA A 46 -34.44 -14.62 49.87
C ALA A 46 -33.65 -13.32 49.66
N LEU A 47 -34.26 -12.17 49.99
CA LEU A 47 -33.58 -10.87 49.93
C LEU A 47 -32.35 -10.79 50.84
N ASP A 48 -32.42 -11.37 52.05
CA ASP A 48 -31.29 -11.38 52.99
C ASP A 48 -30.11 -12.22 52.44
N ASN A 49 -30.41 -13.34 51.78
CA ASN A 49 -29.41 -14.15 51.09
C ASN A 49 -28.81 -13.40 49.89
N ASP A 50 -29.63 -12.72 49.09
CA ASP A 50 -29.17 -11.93 47.94
C ASP A 50 -28.27 -10.77 48.37
N ILE A 51 -28.63 -10.08 49.46
CA ILE A 51 -27.82 -9.03 50.08
C ILE A 51 -26.47 -9.59 50.55
N THR A 52 -26.49 -10.78 51.16
CA THR A 52 -25.26 -11.46 51.62
C THR A 52 -24.35 -11.83 50.44
N ALA A 53 -24.93 -12.37 49.36
CA ALA A 53 -24.20 -12.71 48.15
C ALA A 53 -23.59 -11.46 47.48
N LEU A 54 -24.36 -10.38 47.39
CA LEU A 54 -23.88 -9.11 46.86
C LEU A 54 -22.76 -8.51 47.72
N GLY A 55 -22.81 -8.70 49.04
CA GLY A 55 -21.72 -8.34 49.95
C GLY A 55 -20.42 -9.08 49.61
N ALA A 56 -20.50 -10.38 49.37
CA ALA A 56 -19.34 -11.19 48.97
C ALA A 56 -18.78 -10.79 47.59
N ASP A 57 -19.65 -10.45 46.63
CA ASP A 57 -19.24 -9.94 45.33
C ASP A 57 -18.53 -8.58 45.46
N LEU A 58 -19.01 -7.72 46.37
CA LEU A 58 -18.40 -6.41 46.64
C LEU A 58 -17.01 -6.57 47.28
N ASP A 59 -16.86 -7.49 48.24
CA ASP A 59 -15.56 -7.81 48.85
C ASP A 59 -14.57 -8.34 47.78
N GLY A 60 -15.04 -9.19 46.85
CA GLY A 60 -14.22 -9.69 45.74
C GLY A 60 -13.81 -8.60 44.74
N ILE A 61 -14.63 -7.55 44.57
CA ILE A 61 -14.25 -6.38 43.76
C ILE A 61 -13.18 -5.56 44.49
N ASP A 62 -13.30 -5.37 45.80
CA ASP A 62 -12.31 -4.64 46.62
C ASP A 62 -10.93 -5.31 46.54
N ASP A 63 -10.88 -6.65 46.71
CA ASP A 63 -9.66 -7.44 46.53
C ASP A 63 -9.03 -7.28 45.13
N ASN A 64 -9.86 -7.22 44.08
CA ASN A 64 -9.38 -7.00 42.71
C ASN A 64 -8.81 -5.59 42.52
N VAL A 65 -9.43 -4.57 43.14
CA VAL A 65 -8.94 -3.18 43.10
C VAL A 65 -7.59 -3.09 43.80
N ASP A 66 -7.45 -3.69 44.98
CA ASP A 66 -6.18 -3.74 45.71
C ASP A 66 -5.09 -4.47 44.92
N ALA A 67 -5.42 -5.58 44.26
CA ALA A 67 -4.48 -6.29 43.39
C ALA A 67 -4.06 -5.47 42.16
N ILE A 68 -4.97 -4.68 41.59
CA ILE A 68 -4.67 -3.76 40.49
C ILE A 68 -3.76 -2.64 40.99
N ASP A 69 -4.05 -2.03 42.14
CA ASP A 69 -3.25 -0.95 42.73
C ASP A 69 -1.82 -1.41 43.05
N ALA A 70 -1.67 -2.62 43.60
CA ALA A 70 -0.37 -3.25 43.82
C ALA A 70 0.40 -3.50 42.52
N ARG A 71 -0.30 -3.93 41.44
CA ARG A 71 0.31 -4.08 40.11
C ARG A 71 0.72 -2.75 39.52
N VAL A 72 -0.10 -1.70 39.65
CA VAL A 72 0.22 -0.34 39.18
C VAL A 72 1.44 0.18 39.93
N THR A 73 1.45 0.08 41.25
CA THR A 73 2.59 0.48 42.09
C THR A 73 3.87 -0.27 41.71
N SER A 74 3.77 -1.58 41.46
CA SER A 74 4.90 -2.39 40.97
C SER A 74 5.41 -1.93 39.60
N LEU A 75 4.50 -1.59 38.68
CA LEU A 75 4.84 -1.06 37.35
C LEU A 75 5.46 0.34 37.41
N GLU A 76 5.00 1.19 38.32
CA GLU A 76 5.58 2.51 38.56
C GLU A 76 6.96 2.39 39.22
N ALA A 77 7.14 1.41 40.12
CA ALA A 77 8.41 1.13 40.78
C ALA A 77 9.44 0.46 39.86
N THR A 78 9.01 -0.29 38.83
CA THR A 78 9.89 -0.79 37.77
C THR A 78 10.27 0.28 36.75
N GLY A 79 9.80 1.53 36.92
CA GLY A 79 10.15 2.73 36.14
C GLY A 79 11.60 3.22 36.29
N THR A 80 12.58 2.32 36.47
CA THR A 80 14.01 2.63 36.32
C THR A 80 14.58 1.97 35.07
N THR A 81 14.69 2.79 34.02
CA THR A 81 15.70 2.73 32.95
C THR A 81 15.84 1.42 32.17
N SER A 82 14.84 1.14 31.33
CA SER A 82 15.17 0.91 29.92
C SER A 82 14.36 1.91 29.14
N ASP A 83 14.98 3.02 28.70
CA ASP A 83 14.38 3.81 27.63
C ASP A 83 14.95 3.24 26.33
N PRO A 84 14.26 2.31 25.64
CA PRO A 84 14.67 1.86 24.32
C PRO A 84 14.57 2.99 23.26
N TYR A 85 14.19 4.20 23.67
CA TYR A 85 13.97 5.36 22.82
C TYR A 85 14.69 6.59 23.38
N THR A 86 15.53 7.22 22.55
CA THR A 86 16.13 8.53 22.82
C THR A 86 15.49 9.55 21.88
N THR A 87 15.28 10.79 22.34
CA THR A 87 14.84 11.90 21.48
C THR A 87 15.90 13.00 21.49
N VAL A 88 16.24 13.52 20.31
CA VAL A 88 17.23 14.58 20.11
C VAL A 88 16.56 15.71 19.35
N ALA A 89 16.67 16.94 19.85
CA ALA A 89 16.22 18.13 19.15
C ALA A 89 17.34 18.60 18.20
N ILE A 90 16.99 18.88 16.94
CA ILE A 90 17.91 19.29 15.88
C ILE A 90 17.42 20.61 15.30
N ASN A 91 18.28 21.63 15.33
CA ASN A 91 17.97 22.97 14.80
C ASN A 91 18.92 23.32 13.65
N CYS A 92 18.52 22.98 12.43
CA CYS A 92 19.28 23.27 11.23
C CYS A 92 19.15 24.71 10.74
N GLY A 93 18.33 25.53 11.40
CA GLY A 93 18.32 26.99 11.18
C GLY A 93 19.50 27.70 11.86
N GLU A 94 20.04 27.12 12.93
CA GLU A 94 21.24 27.63 13.62
C GLU A 94 22.52 26.96 13.10
N ASP A 95 22.45 25.64 12.84
CA ASP A 95 23.58 24.85 12.36
C ASP A 95 23.10 23.80 11.34
N ALA A 96 23.36 24.05 10.05
CA ALA A 96 22.89 23.20 8.96
C ALA A 96 23.42 21.76 9.03
N ASP A 97 24.55 21.51 9.73
CA ASP A 97 25.15 20.18 9.89
C ASP A 97 24.68 19.46 11.17
N ALA A 98 23.84 20.09 12.01
CA ALA A 98 23.45 19.53 13.31
C ALA A 98 22.84 18.12 13.23
N LEU A 99 22.06 17.81 12.19
CA LEU A 99 21.51 16.46 11.98
C LEU A 99 22.60 15.45 11.63
N LYS A 100 23.51 15.86 10.74
CA LYS A 100 24.64 15.04 10.28
C LYS A 100 25.54 14.69 11.46
N ASP A 101 25.94 15.68 12.23
CA ASP A 101 26.78 15.49 13.42
C ASP A 101 26.11 14.59 14.45
N ALA A 102 24.81 14.78 14.71
CA ALA A 102 24.07 13.93 15.64
C ALA A 102 23.92 12.47 15.16
N LEU A 103 23.83 12.23 13.84
CA LEU A 103 23.83 10.89 13.27
C LEU A 103 25.22 10.23 13.37
N ASP A 104 26.29 11.00 13.11
CA ASP A 104 27.67 10.52 13.21
C ASP A 104 28.08 10.18 14.65
N ASP A 105 27.76 11.06 15.62
CA ASP A 105 28.02 10.85 17.05
C ASP A 105 27.30 9.61 17.59
N SER A 106 26.12 9.33 17.05
CA SER A 106 25.27 8.22 17.47
C SER A 106 25.47 6.95 16.63
N ARG A 107 26.42 6.94 15.68
CA ARG A 107 26.57 5.85 14.70
C ARG A 107 26.64 4.44 15.31
N ASN A 108 27.23 4.30 16.49
CA ASN A 108 27.44 3.02 17.17
C ASN A 108 26.44 2.75 18.31
N THR A 109 25.41 3.58 18.50
CA THR A 109 24.40 3.33 19.54
C THR A 109 23.37 2.28 19.08
N THR A 110 22.88 1.51 20.05
CA THR A 110 21.81 0.53 19.86
C THR A 110 20.44 1.05 20.31
N THR A 111 20.38 2.25 20.88
CA THR A 111 19.12 2.89 21.26
C THR A 111 18.40 3.46 20.05
N ARG A 112 17.11 3.17 19.91
CA ARG A 112 16.30 3.80 18.86
C ARG A 112 16.26 5.30 19.12
N THR A 113 16.56 6.10 18.10
CA THR A 113 16.68 7.56 18.26
C THR A 113 15.67 8.27 17.37
N THR A 114 14.92 9.20 17.96
CA THR A 114 14.07 10.15 17.23
C THR A 114 14.76 11.50 17.17
N TYR A 115 15.00 11.99 15.97
CA TYR A 115 15.54 13.33 15.69
C TYR A 115 14.38 14.23 15.30
N ASN A 116 14.05 15.20 16.15
CA ASN A 116 13.04 16.22 15.85
C ASN A 116 13.75 17.41 15.20
N VAL A 117 13.49 17.61 13.91
CA VAL A 117 14.23 18.51 13.03
C VAL A 117 13.42 19.78 12.75
N THR A 118 14.10 20.91 12.85
CA THR A 118 13.63 22.23 12.40
C THR A 118 14.64 22.86 11.44
N GLY A 119 14.19 23.71 10.52
CA GLY A 119 15.06 24.34 9.52
C GLY A 119 15.50 23.41 8.38
N ALA A 120 16.47 23.86 7.60
CA ALA A 120 16.98 23.13 6.44
C ALA A 120 18.34 22.50 6.76
N CYS A 121 18.37 21.18 6.95
CA CYS A 121 19.60 20.45 7.20
C CYS A 121 20.33 20.14 5.90
N ASN A 122 21.65 20.07 5.96
CA ASN A 122 22.45 19.49 4.89
C ASN A 122 22.13 17.99 4.73
N ALA A 123 22.52 17.44 3.58
CA ALA A 123 22.37 16.03 3.26
C ALA A 123 22.97 15.11 4.33
N VAL A 124 22.35 13.95 4.53
CA VAL A 124 22.72 13.01 5.60
C VAL A 124 22.99 11.61 5.09
N PHE A 125 23.95 10.95 5.74
CA PHE A 125 24.27 9.55 5.52
C PHE A 125 23.93 8.74 6.77
N ILE A 126 23.03 7.77 6.63
CA ILE A 126 22.53 6.94 7.74
C ILE A 126 23.05 5.52 7.56
N VAL A 127 23.96 5.13 8.45
CA VAL A 127 24.59 3.79 8.49
C VAL A 127 24.36 3.07 9.82
N ARG A 128 23.24 3.39 10.47
CA ARG A 128 22.86 2.86 11.77
C ARG A 128 21.38 2.52 11.83
N ASN A 129 21.07 1.54 12.67
CA ASN A 129 19.72 1.07 12.88
C ASN A 129 18.88 1.98 13.79
N ASP A 130 17.56 1.84 13.63
CA ASP A 130 16.53 2.42 14.48
C ASP A 130 16.56 3.95 14.55
N VAL A 131 16.55 4.58 13.37
CA VAL A 131 16.52 6.04 13.20
C VAL A 131 15.12 6.49 12.83
N LYS A 132 14.59 7.47 13.54
CA LYS A 132 13.38 8.20 13.16
C LYS A 132 13.73 9.68 13.02
N ILE A 133 13.43 10.29 11.88
CA ILE A 133 13.57 11.72 11.64
C ILE A 133 12.16 12.29 11.49
N VAL A 134 11.84 13.30 12.29
CA VAL A 134 10.53 13.97 12.30
C VAL A 134 10.75 15.45 12.04
N GLY A 135 10.21 15.96 10.94
CA GLY A 135 10.24 17.39 10.65
C GLY A 135 9.14 18.17 11.38
N SER A 136 9.42 19.42 11.69
CA SER A 136 8.43 20.42 12.09
C SER A 136 8.73 21.77 11.44
N ASP A 137 7.73 22.64 11.34
CA ASP A 137 7.88 24.02 10.84
C ASP A 137 8.54 24.14 9.45
N GLY A 138 8.17 23.25 8.53
CA GLY A 138 8.71 23.24 7.16
C GLY A 138 10.14 22.69 7.06
N ALA A 139 10.57 21.88 8.03
CA ALA A 139 11.87 21.23 8.01
C ALA A 139 12.15 20.47 6.70
N SER A 140 13.40 20.54 6.27
CA SER A 140 13.86 19.89 5.06
C SER A 140 15.26 19.31 5.20
N ILE A 141 15.57 18.31 4.37
CA ILE A 141 16.94 17.83 4.15
C ILE A 141 17.31 18.21 2.72
N LEU A 142 18.31 19.09 2.57
CA LEU A 142 18.75 19.63 1.29
C LEU A 142 19.45 18.54 0.46
N ALA A 143 19.48 18.71 -0.87
CA ALA A 143 20.30 17.88 -1.75
C ALA A 143 21.78 17.96 -1.36
N GLY A 144 22.52 16.90 -1.64
CA GLY A 144 23.95 16.90 -1.42
C GLY A 144 24.67 17.89 -2.34
N ALA A 145 25.77 18.45 -1.84
CA ALA A 145 26.46 19.56 -2.50
C ALA A 145 27.49 19.11 -3.55
N THR A 146 27.74 17.80 -3.67
CA THR A 146 28.78 17.22 -4.54
C THR A 146 28.16 16.23 -5.52
N GLU A 147 28.78 16.08 -6.69
CA GLU A 147 28.38 15.09 -7.69
C GLU A 147 28.57 13.64 -7.18
N ASP A 148 29.46 13.44 -6.20
CA ASP A 148 29.76 12.13 -5.61
C ASP A 148 28.75 11.68 -4.54
N GLU A 149 28.03 12.62 -3.92
CA GLU A 149 27.00 12.36 -2.90
C GLU A 149 25.80 13.30 -3.15
N PRO A 150 25.06 13.15 -4.26
CA PRO A 150 24.01 14.09 -4.64
C PRO A 150 22.72 13.92 -3.81
N GLU A 151 22.57 12.81 -3.10
CA GLU A 151 21.36 12.50 -2.34
C GLU A 151 21.16 13.45 -1.16
N ALA A 152 19.91 13.80 -0.88
CA ALA A 152 19.55 14.40 0.39
C ALA A 152 19.70 13.38 1.53
N VAL A 153 19.32 12.13 1.28
CA VAL A 153 19.36 11.06 2.29
C VAL A 153 19.93 9.80 1.66
N PHE A 154 21.09 9.38 2.14
CA PHE A 154 21.69 8.09 1.78
C PHE A 154 21.56 7.12 2.96
N ILE A 155 21.09 5.90 2.72
CA ILE A 155 20.84 4.89 3.76
C ILE A 155 21.55 3.58 3.39
N ASP A 156 22.36 3.08 4.32
CA ASP A 156 23.17 1.87 4.14
C ASP A 156 23.31 1.09 5.47
N GLY A 157 23.99 -0.06 5.46
CA GLY A 157 24.37 -0.79 6.67
C GLY A 157 23.21 -1.53 7.34
N GLN A 158 22.23 -2.02 6.57
CA GLN A 158 21.04 -2.71 7.07
C GLN A 158 20.25 -1.86 8.07
N SER A 159 20.02 -0.59 7.74
CA SER A 159 19.41 0.40 8.63
C SER A 159 17.88 0.39 8.56
N SER A 160 17.21 0.49 9.71
CA SER A 160 15.77 0.77 9.84
C SER A 160 15.55 2.26 10.05
N VAL A 161 15.00 2.95 9.04
CA VAL A 161 14.84 4.40 9.00
C VAL A 161 13.39 4.79 8.77
N ARG A 162 12.89 5.73 9.57
CA ARG A 162 11.58 6.34 9.38
C ARG A 162 11.73 7.85 9.16
N LEU A 163 11.23 8.34 8.04
CA LEU A 163 11.13 9.76 7.74
C LEU A 163 9.67 10.18 7.91
N GLN A 164 9.44 11.24 8.68
CA GLN A 164 8.11 11.72 8.99
C GLN A 164 8.02 13.24 8.87
N ASP A 165 6.96 13.75 8.24
CA ASP A 165 6.61 15.18 8.19
C ASP A 165 7.79 16.07 7.73
N ILE A 166 8.55 15.61 6.73
CA ILE A 166 9.79 16.25 6.27
C ILE A 166 9.83 16.38 4.76
N THR A 167 10.44 17.46 4.27
CA THR A 167 10.67 17.68 2.83
C THR A 167 12.07 17.23 2.44
N LEU A 168 12.20 16.48 1.36
CA LEU A 168 13.48 16.18 0.74
C LEU A 168 13.73 17.17 -0.40
N GLY A 169 14.85 17.88 -0.33
CA GLY A 169 15.32 18.80 -1.38
C GLY A 169 16.12 18.11 -2.47
N GLY A 170 16.39 16.81 -2.34
CA GLY A 170 17.14 15.98 -3.28
C GLY A 170 16.72 14.51 -3.19
N ALA A 171 17.45 13.64 -3.88
CA ALA A 171 17.11 12.22 -3.97
C ALA A 171 17.30 11.48 -2.63
N LEU A 172 16.59 10.37 -2.47
CA LEU A 172 16.85 9.37 -1.44
C LEU A 172 17.40 8.11 -2.08
N PHE A 173 18.47 7.56 -1.52
CA PHE A 173 19.04 6.28 -1.93
C PHE A 173 19.16 5.36 -0.73
N ALA A 174 18.58 4.16 -0.81
CA ALA A 174 18.67 3.16 0.25
C ALA A 174 19.18 1.83 -0.30
N ARG A 175 20.13 1.20 0.41
CA ARG A 175 20.67 -0.12 0.02
C ARG A 175 21.01 -1.06 1.16
N ASN A 176 21.50 -2.25 0.79
CA ASN A 176 22.10 -3.24 1.69
C ASN A 176 21.16 -3.67 2.83
N SER A 177 20.00 -4.21 2.46
CA SER A 177 18.93 -4.70 3.33
C SER A 177 18.41 -3.68 4.33
N SER A 178 18.50 -2.39 3.99
CA SER A 178 17.88 -1.32 4.77
C SER A 178 16.36 -1.31 4.57
N SER A 179 15.64 -0.81 5.57
CA SER A 179 14.19 -0.63 5.56
C SER A 179 13.87 0.83 5.78
N VAL A 180 13.10 1.41 4.88
CA VAL A 180 12.73 2.82 4.89
C VAL A 180 11.22 2.93 5.01
N ARG A 181 10.75 3.86 5.83
CA ARG A 181 9.33 4.19 5.93
C ARG A 181 9.12 5.69 5.74
N PHE A 182 8.25 6.05 4.81
CA PHE A 182 7.76 7.41 4.65
C PHE A 182 6.43 7.58 5.35
N ASP A 183 6.33 8.59 6.21
CA ASP A 183 5.07 9.06 6.76
C ASP A 183 4.95 10.56 6.46
N ASN A 184 4.19 10.92 5.42
CA ASN A 184 4.02 12.32 5.01
C ASN A 184 5.35 13.00 4.64
N VAL A 185 6.13 12.34 3.79
CA VAL A 185 7.37 12.89 3.20
C VAL A 185 7.03 13.64 1.93
N THR A 186 7.54 14.85 1.76
CA THR A 186 7.42 15.61 0.51
C THR A 186 8.67 15.43 -0.33
N LEU A 187 8.49 14.99 -1.58
CA LEU A 187 9.58 14.74 -2.53
C LEU A 187 9.88 15.97 -3.39
N PRO A 188 11.13 16.12 -3.88
CA PRO A 188 11.46 17.19 -4.83
C PRO A 188 10.67 16.99 -6.14
N THR A 189 10.45 18.07 -6.88
CA THR A 189 9.81 18.02 -8.20
C THR A 189 10.53 17.03 -9.11
N ALA A 190 9.77 16.17 -9.79
CA ALA A 190 10.32 15.24 -10.75
C ALA A 190 10.93 16.01 -11.93
N VAL A 191 12.13 15.63 -12.34
CA VAL A 191 12.86 16.26 -13.44
C VAL A 191 12.88 15.29 -14.59
N GLN A 192 12.30 15.67 -15.72
CA GLN A 192 12.35 14.88 -16.95
C GLN A 192 13.76 14.94 -17.56
N ASP A 193 14.29 13.81 -18.01
CA ASP A 193 15.61 13.64 -18.63
C ASP A 193 15.47 12.77 -19.88
N GLY A 194 15.23 13.42 -21.02
CA GLY A 194 14.83 12.74 -22.25
C GLY A 194 13.42 12.15 -22.11
N ASP A 195 13.30 10.86 -22.37
CA ASP A 195 12.03 10.12 -22.33
C ASP A 195 11.73 9.53 -20.94
N GLU A 196 12.66 9.65 -19.99
CA GLU A 196 12.53 9.15 -18.61
C GLU A 196 12.57 10.29 -17.58
N TYR A 197 12.40 9.96 -16.29
CA TYR A 197 12.58 10.89 -15.18
C TYR A 197 13.85 10.60 -14.39
N GLN A 198 14.52 11.65 -13.93
CA GLN A 198 15.58 11.51 -12.94
C GLN A 198 15.01 10.95 -11.65
N THR A 199 15.53 9.80 -11.25
CA THR A 199 15.08 9.09 -10.04
C THR A 199 15.37 9.91 -8.79
N ASN A 200 14.32 10.17 -8.00
CA ASN A 200 14.44 10.86 -6.71
C ASN A 200 14.27 9.91 -5.52
N VAL A 201 13.88 8.66 -5.77
CA VAL A 201 13.88 7.58 -4.77
C VAL A 201 14.44 6.33 -5.41
N THR A 202 15.61 5.89 -4.94
CA THR A 202 16.24 4.63 -5.34
C THR A 202 16.29 3.65 -4.18
N ILE A 203 15.72 2.47 -4.37
CA ILE A 203 15.73 1.37 -3.40
C ILE A 203 16.48 0.20 -4.01
N ARG A 204 17.64 -0.17 -3.45
CA ARG A 204 18.51 -1.20 -4.02
C ARG A 204 18.84 -2.30 -3.03
N THR A 205 18.33 -3.51 -3.24
CA THR A 205 18.46 -4.58 -2.23
C THR A 205 17.95 -4.11 -0.86
N ALA A 206 16.85 -3.38 -0.85
CA ALA A 206 16.28 -2.72 0.33
C ALA A 206 14.76 -2.72 0.26
N TYR A 207 14.10 -2.24 1.32
CA TYR A 207 12.65 -2.14 1.41
C TYR A 207 12.21 -0.69 1.64
N LEU A 208 11.15 -0.25 0.95
CA LEU A 208 10.45 1.01 1.24
C LEU A 208 8.97 0.74 1.50
N ARG A 209 8.42 1.38 2.53
CA ARG A 209 6.97 1.54 2.72
C ARG A 209 6.57 3.01 2.69
N VAL A 210 5.67 3.37 1.78
CA VAL A 210 4.99 4.67 1.78
C VAL A 210 3.70 4.52 2.59
N ASN A 211 3.75 4.97 3.85
CA ASN A 211 2.70 4.69 4.83
C ASN A 211 1.63 5.78 4.95
N SER A 212 1.99 7.04 4.75
CA SER A 212 1.03 8.16 4.68
C SER A 212 1.54 9.29 3.78
N GLY A 213 0.66 10.19 3.37
CA GLY A 213 0.99 11.33 2.50
C GLY A 213 0.58 11.08 1.06
N SER A 214 1.40 11.55 0.12
CA SER A 214 1.18 11.40 -1.32
C SER A 214 2.43 10.92 -2.05
N VAL A 215 2.27 10.33 -3.23
CA VAL A 215 3.37 9.99 -4.15
C VAL A 215 3.65 11.09 -5.18
N ASN A 216 3.13 12.30 -4.96
CA ASN A 216 3.37 13.42 -5.87
C ASN A 216 4.87 13.61 -6.12
N ASN A 217 5.23 13.74 -7.39
CA ASN A 217 6.59 13.87 -7.89
C ASN A 217 7.48 12.62 -7.71
N LEU A 218 6.95 11.47 -7.27
CA LEU A 218 7.76 10.27 -7.10
C LEU A 218 8.31 9.79 -8.45
N ALA A 219 9.63 9.72 -8.55
CA ALA A 219 10.36 9.04 -9.63
C ALA A 219 11.16 7.90 -8.97
N LEU A 220 10.55 6.72 -8.95
CA LEU A 220 10.97 5.57 -8.17
C LEU A 220 11.72 4.56 -9.02
N HIS A 221 12.88 4.11 -8.54
CA HIS A 221 13.57 2.94 -9.08
C HIS A 221 13.91 1.96 -7.96
N LEU A 222 13.30 0.78 -8.03
CA LEU A 222 13.65 -0.38 -7.21
C LEU A 222 14.50 -1.35 -8.03
N ASN A 223 15.67 -1.71 -7.51
CA ASN A 223 16.69 -2.47 -8.23
C ASN A 223 17.29 -3.59 -7.38
N ARG A 224 17.65 -4.74 -7.98
CA ARG A 224 18.40 -5.85 -7.36
C ARG A 224 17.76 -6.35 -6.05
N ASN A 225 16.65 -7.07 -6.15
CA ASN A 225 15.95 -7.63 -4.99
C ASN A 225 15.45 -6.55 -4.02
N ALA A 226 14.90 -5.47 -4.55
CA ALA A 226 14.24 -4.44 -3.77
C ALA A 226 12.73 -4.67 -3.70
N SER A 227 12.10 -4.17 -2.65
CA SER A 227 10.65 -4.26 -2.50
C SER A 227 10.07 -2.95 -2.02
N VAL A 228 8.95 -2.54 -2.61
CA VAL A 228 8.23 -1.31 -2.24
C VAL A 228 6.75 -1.59 -2.03
N ASP A 229 6.19 -1.02 -0.98
CA ASP A 229 4.78 -1.09 -0.60
C ASP A 229 4.21 0.33 -0.47
N ILE A 230 3.20 0.64 -1.27
CA ILE A 230 2.44 1.88 -1.21
C ILE A 230 1.05 1.57 -0.65
N ARG A 231 0.77 2.10 0.55
CA ARG A 231 -0.44 1.75 1.31
C ARG A 231 -1.71 2.32 0.67
N SER A 232 -2.85 1.71 0.97
CA SER A 232 -4.15 2.06 0.39
C SER A 232 -4.61 3.50 0.63
N SER A 233 -4.15 4.15 1.70
CA SER A 233 -4.51 5.55 2.01
C SER A 233 -3.71 6.60 1.22
N ILE A 234 -2.72 6.18 0.43
CA ILE A 234 -1.84 7.10 -0.31
C ILE A 234 -2.57 7.64 -1.54
N THR A 235 -2.27 8.88 -1.93
CA THR A 235 -2.86 9.54 -3.10
C THR A 235 -1.79 10.20 -3.97
N GLY A 236 -2.18 10.70 -5.14
CA GLY A 236 -1.34 11.58 -5.96
C GLY A 236 -0.78 10.92 -7.20
N ALA A 237 0.01 11.68 -7.95
CA ALA A 237 0.58 11.26 -9.23
C ALA A 237 2.09 11.06 -9.11
N ALA A 238 2.54 9.83 -9.28
CA ALA A 238 3.95 9.51 -9.47
C ALA A 238 4.35 9.81 -10.92
N ALA A 239 5.53 10.39 -11.10
CA ALA A 239 6.08 10.61 -12.43
C ALA A 239 6.54 9.28 -13.04
N GLN A 240 7.16 8.41 -12.26
CA GLN A 240 7.62 7.12 -12.75
C GLN A 240 7.76 6.11 -11.60
N ALA A 241 7.54 4.83 -11.91
CA ALA A 241 7.98 3.73 -11.07
C ALA A 241 8.53 2.57 -11.91
N ILE A 242 9.81 2.24 -11.70
CA ILE A 242 10.52 1.15 -12.38
C ILE A 242 10.88 0.07 -11.37
N ALA A 243 10.35 -1.14 -11.56
CA ALA A 243 10.78 -2.36 -10.88
C ALA A 243 11.77 -3.13 -11.76
N ASP A 244 13.06 -3.13 -11.38
CA ASP A 244 14.14 -3.77 -12.12
C ASP A 244 14.87 -4.86 -11.30
N ALA A 245 15.38 -5.86 -12.00
CA ALA A 245 16.31 -6.88 -11.51
C ALA A 245 15.79 -7.64 -10.28
N ASN A 246 14.72 -8.41 -10.49
CA ASN A 246 14.05 -9.23 -9.48
C ASN A 246 13.52 -8.41 -8.31
N SER A 247 12.84 -7.30 -8.59
CA SER A 247 12.26 -6.42 -7.58
C SER A 247 10.73 -6.49 -7.58
N SER A 248 10.10 -6.03 -6.50
CA SER A 248 8.65 -6.04 -6.36
C SER A 248 8.06 -4.71 -5.92
N LEU A 249 6.99 -4.28 -6.60
CA LEU A 249 6.19 -3.13 -6.22
C LEU A 249 4.74 -3.57 -5.94
N VAL A 250 4.21 -3.17 -4.80
CA VAL A 250 2.80 -3.40 -4.43
C VAL A 250 2.16 -2.06 -4.12
N VAL A 251 1.08 -1.74 -4.82
CA VAL A 251 0.32 -0.50 -4.66
C VAL A 251 -1.11 -0.86 -4.27
N ASP A 252 -1.38 -0.83 -2.96
CA ASP A 252 -2.71 -1.10 -2.40
C ASP A 252 -3.68 0.07 -2.61
N SER A 253 -3.22 1.22 -3.14
CA SER A 253 -4.03 2.42 -3.31
C SER A 253 -4.77 2.45 -4.64
N GLU A 254 -6.04 2.80 -4.58
CA GLU A 254 -6.89 3.05 -5.75
C GLU A 254 -6.77 4.49 -6.30
N ASN A 255 -6.07 5.37 -5.58
CA ASN A 255 -6.00 6.82 -5.84
C ASN A 255 -4.60 7.30 -6.25
N VAL A 256 -3.73 6.36 -6.61
CA VAL A 256 -2.39 6.63 -7.12
C VAL A 256 -2.40 6.48 -8.62
N THR A 257 -1.82 7.45 -9.33
CA THR A 257 -1.63 7.39 -10.78
C THR A 257 -0.14 7.45 -11.12
N PHE A 258 0.21 6.99 -12.31
CA PHE A 258 1.56 7.03 -12.85
C PHE A 258 1.57 7.78 -14.18
N THR A 259 2.67 8.45 -14.53
CA THR A 259 2.93 8.68 -15.96
C THR A 259 3.45 7.37 -16.53
N THR A 260 4.62 6.90 -16.08
CA THR A 260 5.19 5.64 -16.57
C THR A 260 5.32 4.59 -15.47
N LEU A 261 4.89 3.35 -15.75
CA LEU A 261 5.02 2.21 -14.85
C LEU A 261 5.70 1.04 -15.57
N GLU A 262 6.83 0.58 -15.04
CA GLU A 262 7.67 -0.40 -15.72
C GLU A 262 8.04 -1.58 -14.82
N ALA A 263 7.86 -2.79 -15.32
CA ALA A 263 8.36 -4.01 -14.71
C ALA A 263 9.37 -4.66 -15.66
N ILE A 264 10.65 -4.63 -15.31
CA ILE A 264 11.74 -5.15 -16.13
C ILE A 264 12.65 -6.10 -15.34
N GLY A 265 13.33 -6.99 -16.05
CA GLY A 265 14.34 -7.88 -15.45
C GLY A 265 13.78 -8.87 -14.43
N SER A 266 12.71 -9.58 -14.79
CA SER A 266 12.06 -10.60 -13.95
C SER A 266 11.47 -10.02 -12.66
N SER A 267 10.82 -8.87 -12.76
CA SER A 267 10.22 -8.15 -11.64
C SER A 267 8.72 -8.38 -11.56
N PHE A 268 8.12 -7.99 -10.43
CA PHE A 268 6.68 -8.14 -10.18
C PHE A 268 6.05 -6.81 -9.75
N ILE A 269 4.90 -6.46 -10.34
CA ILE A 269 4.11 -5.31 -9.94
C ILE A 269 2.67 -5.75 -9.67
N TYR A 270 2.10 -5.29 -8.55
CA TYR A 270 0.67 -5.32 -8.29
C TYR A 270 0.15 -3.90 -8.04
N VAL A 271 -0.98 -3.54 -8.67
CA VAL A 271 -1.67 -2.26 -8.45
C VAL A 271 -3.18 -2.49 -8.33
N ALA A 272 -3.79 -2.09 -7.22
CA ALA A 272 -5.23 -2.29 -7.01
C ALA A 272 -6.07 -1.66 -8.12
N ASN A 273 -5.83 -0.39 -8.47
CA ASN A 273 -6.45 0.26 -9.62
C ASN A 273 -5.38 1.00 -10.42
N LEU A 274 -4.97 0.43 -11.55
CA LEU A 274 -3.89 0.98 -12.35
C LEU A 274 -4.40 2.10 -13.25
N VAL A 275 -3.92 3.31 -13.02
CA VAL A 275 -4.09 4.46 -13.93
C VAL A 275 -2.71 4.97 -14.32
N ALA A 276 -2.34 4.83 -15.59
CA ALA A 276 -1.03 5.21 -16.11
C ALA A 276 -1.12 5.87 -17.50
N GLU A 277 -0.08 6.60 -17.91
CA GLU A 277 0.10 6.96 -19.32
C GLU A 277 0.68 5.78 -20.10
N ASP A 278 1.78 5.23 -19.59
CA ASP A 278 2.50 4.10 -20.18
C ASP A 278 2.69 2.96 -19.18
N VAL A 279 2.51 1.73 -19.65
CA VAL A 279 2.73 0.49 -18.91
C VAL A 279 3.62 -0.43 -19.72
N ILE A 280 4.80 -0.74 -19.21
CA ILE A 280 5.79 -1.56 -19.92
C ILE A 280 6.17 -2.75 -19.04
N VAL A 281 6.01 -3.97 -19.56
CA VAL A 281 6.35 -5.20 -18.85
C VAL A 281 7.29 -6.04 -19.70
N GLU A 282 8.58 -6.05 -19.34
CA GLU A 282 9.62 -6.70 -20.14
C GLU A 282 10.42 -7.77 -19.39
N SER A 283 11.11 -8.60 -20.17
CA SER A 283 12.20 -9.46 -19.69
C SER A 283 11.77 -10.45 -18.60
N GLY A 284 10.67 -11.15 -18.83
CA GLY A 284 10.16 -12.18 -17.92
C GLY A 284 9.42 -11.61 -16.71
N SER A 285 8.95 -10.37 -16.79
CA SER A 285 8.28 -9.69 -15.68
C SER A 285 6.77 -9.90 -15.70
N VAL A 286 6.13 -9.60 -14.57
CA VAL A 286 4.69 -9.78 -14.38
C VAL A 286 4.08 -8.52 -13.79
N LEU A 287 2.95 -8.08 -14.36
CA LEU A 287 2.07 -7.07 -13.80
C LEU A 287 0.68 -7.64 -13.56
N GLU A 288 0.15 -7.37 -12.37
CA GLU A 288 -1.24 -7.67 -12.00
C GLU A 288 -1.97 -6.40 -11.56
N ALA A 289 -3.21 -6.23 -11.98
CA ALA A 289 -4.07 -5.14 -11.53
C ALA A 289 -5.53 -5.57 -11.37
N ASP A 290 -6.29 -4.98 -10.43
CA ASP A 290 -7.72 -5.32 -10.32
C ASP A 290 -8.53 -4.64 -11.45
N ALA A 291 -8.12 -3.44 -11.87
CA ALA A 291 -8.60 -2.74 -13.05
C ALA A 291 -7.47 -1.91 -13.68
N LEU A 292 -7.56 -1.64 -14.99
CA LEU A 292 -6.51 -0.97 -15.75
C LEU A 292 -7.06 0.14 -16.65
N THR A 293 -6.47 1.33 -16.56
CA THR A 293 -6.68 2.47 -17.47
C THR A 293 -5.33 3.02 -17.91
N VAL A 294 -5.03 2.94 -19.19
CA VAL A 294 -3.78 3.39 -19.81
C VAL A 294 -4.09 4.38 -20.92
N SER A 295 -3.53 5.60 -20.84
CA SER A 295 -3.86 6.66 -21.81
C SER A 295 -2.99 6.66 -23.06
N ASN A 296 -1.88 5.96 -23.07
CA ASN A 296 -1.01 5.86 -24.24
C ASN A 296 -0.72 4.38 -24.56
N GLU A 297 0.36 3.81 -24.04
CA GLU A 297 0.85 2.50 -24.45
C GLU A 297 0.81 1.45 -23.33
N MET A 298 0.34 0.25 -23.66
CA MET A 298 0.48 -0.94 -22.83
C MET A 298 1.27 -2.02 -23.58
N GLU A 299 2.46 -2.35 -23.09
CA GLU A 299 3.38 -3.31 -23.70
C GLU A 299 3.68 -4.49 -22.78
N ALA A 300 3.65 -5.70 -23.34
CA ALA A 300 4.27 -6.89 -22.76
C ALA A 300 5.27 -7.51 -23.73
N TRP A 301 6.54 -7.53 -23.36
CA TRP A 301 7.64 -7.97 -24.22
C TRP A 301 8.57 -8.99 -23.54
N GLY A 302 9.07 -9.95 -24.31
CA GLY A 302 10.12 -10.87 -23.88
C GLY A 302 9.72 -11.81 -22.75
N ASN A 303 8.74 -12.69 -23.00
CA ASN A 303 8.21 -13.69 -22.06
C ASN A 303 7.56 -13.08 -20.81
N SER A 304 6.89 -11.94 -20.98
CA SER A 304 6.27 -11.18 -19.89
C SER A 304 4.76 -11.40 -19.82
N ARG A 305 4.14 -10.99 -18.72
CA ARG A 305 2.70 -11.17 -18.51
C ARG A 305 2.06 -9.94 -17.89
N ILE A 306 0.92 -9.55 -18.45
CA ILE A 306 -0.02 -8.61 -17.84
C ILE A 306 -1.32 -9.37 -17.53
N SER A 307 -1.84 -9.24 -16.31
CA SER A 307 -3.10 -9.84 -15.87
C SER A 307 -3.99 -8.78 -15.22
N VAL A 308 -5.22 -8.62 -15.71
CA VAL A 308 -6.21 -7.68 -15.17
C VAL A 308 -7.42 -8.47 -14.68
N TRP A 309 -7.82 -8.27 -13.43
CA TRP A 309 -8.89 -9.04 -12.78
C TRP A 309 -10.29 -8.43 -13.02
N GLY A 310 -10.35 -7.37 -13.81
CA GLY A 310 -11.55 -6.62 -14.17
C GLY A 310 -11.38 -6.01 -15.55
N ASP A 311 -11.95 -4.82 -15.75
CA ASP A 311 -11.92 -4.15 -17.05
C ASP A 311 -10.55 -3.51 -17.34
N ALA A 312 -10.17 -3.51 -18.62
CA ALA A 312 -8.97 -2.86 -19.12
C ALA A 312 -9.33 -1.86 -20.23
N THR A 313 -8.94 -0.60 -20.06
CA THR A 313 -9.11 0.46 -21.06
C THR A 313 -7.74 1.02 -21.44
N ILE A 314 -7.37 0.87 -22.70
CA ILE A 314 -6.12 1.40 -23.27
C ILE A 314 -6.53 2.36 -24.39
N THR A 315 -6.05 3.60 -24.35
CA THR A 315 -6.54 4.64 -25.27
C THR A 315 -5.86 4.54 -26.63
N ASN A 316 -4.53 4.37 -26.70
CA ASN A 316 -3.82 4.36 -27.98
C ASN A 316 -3.43 2.94 -28.40
N GLU A 317 -2.52 2.27 -27.70
CA GLU A 317 -1.91 1.05 -28.23
C GLU A 317 -1.71 -0.03 -27.16
N THR A 318 -2.04 -1.26 -27.54
CA THR A 318 -1.68 -2.48 -26.82
C THR A 318 -0.75 -3.33 -27.68
N GLN A 319 0.43 -3.68 -27.17
CA GLN A 319 1.37 -4.56 -27.86
C GLN A 319 1.77 -5.76 -26.99
N ILE A 320 1.46 -6.97 -27.46
CA ILE A 320 1.85 -8.23 -26.80
C ILE A 320 2.78 -9.02 -27.70
N ALA A 321 4.06 -9.08 -27.36
CA ALA A 321 5.08 -9.59 -28.26
C ALA A 321 6.17 -10.43 -27.57
N GLN A 322 6.89 -11.20 -28.39
CA GLN A 322 7.95 -12.12 -27.99
C GLN A 322 7.55 -13.11 -26.88
N ALA A 323 6.60 -14.01 -27.19
CA ALA A 323 6.12 -15.04 -26.27
C ALA A 323 5.53 -14.49 -24.95
N SER A 324 4.98 -13.28 -25.00
CA SER A 324 4.32 -12.65 -23.85
C SER A 324 2.83 -12.97 -23.81
N SER A 325 2.17 -12.60 -22.71
CA SER A 325 0.75 -12.86 -22.53
C SER A 325 -0.01 -11.71 -21.89
N PHE A 326 -1.25 -11.52 -22.32
CA PHE A 326 -2.22 -10.63 -21.69
C PHE A 326 -3.49 -11.39 -21.30
N VAL A 327 -3.96 -11.19 -20.07
CA VAL A 327 -5.22 -11.78 -19.59
C VAL A 327 -6.08 -10.70 -18.96
N SER A 328 -7.37 -10.68 -19.30
CA SER A 328 -8.37 -9.79 -18.70
C SER A 328 -9.62 -10.57 -18.32
N ASP A 329 -10.06 -10.45 -17.07
CA ASP A 329 -11.30 -11.07 -16.59
C ASP A 329 -12.55 -10.24 -16.95
N GLY A 330 -12.39 -8.96 -17.30
CA GLY A 330 -13.47 -8.07 -17.73
C GLY A 330 -13.45 -7.74 -19.23
N ASP A 331 -14.15 -6.65 -19.58
CA ASP A 331 -14.15 -6.08 -20.92
C ASP A 331 -12.80 -5.40 -21.22
N VAL A 332 -12.38 -5.46 -22.49
CA VAL A 332 -11.18 -4.76 -22.97
C VAL A 332 -11.54 -3.79 -24.07
N SER A 333 -11.12 -2.54 -23.90
CA SER A 333 -11.11 -1.52 -24.96
C SER A 333 -9.67 -1.10 -25.23
N SER A 334 -9.26 -1.12 -26.49
CA SER A 334 -7.96 -0.60 -26.92
C SER A 334 -8.12 0.35 -28.12
N GLY A 335 -7.18 1.27 -28.36
CA GLY A 335 -7.10 2.01 -29.61
C GLY A 335 -6.80 1.03 -30.74
N VAL A 336 -5.54 0.59 -30.81
CA VAL A 336 -5.09 -0.55 -31.61
C VAL A 336 -4.53 -1.66 -30.72
N PHE A 337 -4.68 -2.91 -31.15
CA PHE A 337 -4.21 -4.08 -30.44
C PHE A 337 -3.33 -4.93 -31.36
N GLU A 338 -2.03 -4.95 -31.10
CA GLU A 338 -1.07 -5.83 -31.76
C GLU A 338 -0.69 -7.02 -30.87
N CYS A 339 -0.70 -8.21 -31.46
CA CYS A 339 -0.14 -9.40 -30.84
C CYS A 339 0.69 -10.18 -31.84
N GLU A 340 1.92 -10.48 -31.47
CA GLU A 340 2.86 -11.14 -32.38
C GLU A 340 3.85 -12.10 -31.70
N SER A 341 4.64 -12.80 -32.52
CA SER A 341 5.82 -13.54 -32.10
C SER A 341 5.54 -14.63 -31.05
N ASN A 342 4.57 -15.52 -31.36
CA ASN A 342 4.09 -16.59 -30.49
C ASN A 342 3.50 -16.14 -29.15
N SER A 343 3.04 -14.89 -29.07
CA SER A 343 2.34 -14.37 -27.90
C SER A 343 0.88 -14.79 -27.85
N MET A 344 0.23 -14.53 -26.73
CA MET A 344 -1.18 -14.87 -26.57
C MET A 344 -1.96 -13.83 -25.77
N PHE A 345 -3.27 -13.79 -25.98
CA PHE A 345 -4.16 -13.10 -25.06
C PHE A 345 -5.45 -13.86 -24.79
N GLN A 346 -6.03 -13.63 -23.62
CA GLN A 346 -7.34 -14.14 -23.24
C GLN A 346 -8.16 -13.04 -22.57
N ILE A 347 -9.35 -12.80 -23.09
CA ILE A 347 -10.28 -11.81 -22.57
C ILE A 347 -11.58 -12.54 -22.24
N LEU A 348 -12.02 -12.49 -20.99
CA LEU A 348 -13.25 -13.19 -20.60
C LEU A 348 -14.49 -12.41 -21.06
N GLY A 349 -14.43 -11.07 -21.06
CA GLY A 349 -15.47 -10.19 -21.59
C GLY A 349 -15.34 -9.88 -23.09
N ASN A 350 -15.90 -8.74 -23.50
CA ASN A 350 -15.89 -8.25 -24.87
C ASN A 350 -14.55 -7.60 -25.23
N LEU A 351 -14.21 -7.60 -26.53
CA LEU A 351 -13.05 -6.91 -27.06
C LEU A 351 -13.50 -5.80 -28.01
N THR A 352 -13.09 -4.57 -27.72
CA THR A 352 -13.32 -3.40 -28.57
C THR A 352 -11.98 -2.81 -29.00
N VAL A 353 -11.77 -2.67 -30.31
CA VAL A 353 -10.70 -1.82 -30.87
C VAL A 353 -11.33 -0.59 -31.49
N THR A 354 -10.81 0.58 -31.11
CA THR A 354 -11.46 1.88 -31.39
C THR A 354 -10.79 2.66 -32.51
N ASP A 355 -9.55 2.31 -32.86
CA ASP A 355 -8.76 2.92 -33.93
C ASP A 355 -8.23 1.87 -34.91
N THR A 356 -7.46 2.32 -35.90
CA THR A 356 -6.86 1.47 -36.93
C THR A 356 -5.38 1.74 -37.06
N PHE A 357 -4.58 0.72 -37.37
CA PHE A 357 -3.13 0.86 -37.52
C PHE A 357 -2.76 1.86 -38.62
N GLU A 358 -1.80 2.75 -38.33
CA GLU A 358 -1.31 3.74 -39.32
C GLU A 358 -0.64 3.10 -40.53
N TRP A 359 -0.05 1.91 -40.36
CA TRP A 359 0.57 1.15 -41.44
C TRP A 359 -0.45 0.42 -42.33
N ASP A 360 -1.69 0.29 -41.89
CA ASP A 360 -2.77 -0.23 -42.72
C ASP A 360 -3.26 0.87 -43.67
N GLU A 361 -2.76 0.89 -44.90
CA GLU A 361 -3.16 1.88 -45.92
C GLU A 361 -4.68 1.93 -46.17
N SER A 362 -5.41 0.88 -45.79
CA SER A 362 -6.87 0.83 -45.92
C SER A 362 -7.61 1.43 -44.71
N ASN A 363 -6.92 1.72 -43.59
CA ASN A 363 -7.47 2.15 -42.32
C ASN A 363 -8.68 1.31 -41.91
N THR A 364 -8.53 -0.02 -41.93
CA THR A 364 -9.64 -0.95 -41.63
C THR A 364 -9.39 -1.77 -40.37
N ASN A 365 -8.14 -2.12 -40.09
CA ASN A 365 -7.79 -3.08 -39.04
C ASN A 365 -7.30 -2.38 -37.78
N GLY A 366 -7.93 -2.68 -36.66
CA GLY A 366 -7.51 -2.24 -35.31
C GLY A 366 -6.92 -3.37 -34.47
N LEU A 367 -7.14 -4.64 -34.85
CA LEU A 367 -6.53 -5.82 -34.21
C LEU A 367 -5.60 -6.52 -35.20
N SER A 368 -4.35 -6.76 -34.81
CA SER A 368 -3.33 -7.43 -35.62
C SER A 368 -2.82 -8.68 -34.90
N LEU A 369 -3.00 -9.84 -35.54
CA LEU A 369 -2.54 -11.13 -35.04
C LEU A 369 -1.49 -11.69 -35.99
N GLN A 370 -0.23 -11.64 -35.56
CA GLN A 370 0.88 -12.00 -36.43
C GLN A 370 1.82 -13.05 -35.84
N ARG A 371 2.59 -13.68 -36.73
CA ARG A 371 3.76 -14.51 -36.37
C ARG A 371 3.47 -15.55 -35.28
N GLY A 372 2.34 -16.25 -35.40
CA GLY A 372 1.91 -17.29 -34.47
C GLY A 372 1.22 -16.78 -33.20
N CYS A 373 0.68 -15.56 -33.20
CA CYS A 373 -0.12 -15.08 -32.08
C CYS A 373 -1.47 -15.82 -31.98
N HIS A 374 -1.91 -16.12 -30.76
CA HIS A 374 -3.21 -16.73 -30.50
C HIS A 374 -4.03 -15.93 -29.47
N GLY A 375 -5.21 -15.48 -29.88
CA GLY A 375 -6.14 -14.73 -29.04
C GLY A 375 -7.45 -15.47 -28.76
N GLN A 376 -8.05 -15.20 -27.61
CA GLN A 376 -9.43 -15.56 -27.30
C GLN A 376 -10.16 -14.38 -26.63
N TYR A 377 -11.42 -14.13 -26.99
CA TYR A 377 -12.29 -13.18 -26.29
C TYR A 377 -13.66 -13.80 -25.96
N GLY A 378 -14.42 -13.17 -25.07
CA GLY A 378 -15.82 -13.49 -24.80
C GLY A 378 -16.07 -14.82 -24.09
N VAL A 379 -15.07 -15.35 -23.38
CA VAL A 379 -15.13 -16.68 -22.72
C VAL A 379 -16.31 -16.81 -21.76
N ASP A 380 -16.64 -15.74 -21.03
CA ASP A 380 -17.71 -15.75 -20.03
C ASP A 380 -19.05 -15.20 -20.57
N GLU A 381 -19.11 -14.87 -21.86
CA GLU A 381 -20.28 -14.27 -22.50
C GLU A 381 -21.21 -15.34 -23.10
N GLU A 382 -22.52 -15.25 -22.82
CA GLU A 382 -23.52 -16.27 -23.21
C GLU A 382 -23.56 -16.57 -24.73
N ASN A 383 -23.11 -15.63 -25.58
CA ASN A 383 -23.07 -15.77 -27.03
C ASN A 383 -21.65 -15.69 -27.62
N GLY A 384 -20.61 -16.02 -26.84
CA GLY A 384 -19.22 -15.98 -27.29
C GLY A 384 -18.58 -14.58 -27.29
N GLY A 385 -19.28 -13.59 -26.74
CA GLY A 385 -18.85 -12.20 -26.63
C GLY A 385 -18.88 -11.44 -27.95
N THR A 386 -18.57 -10.16 -27.88
CA THR A 386 -18.56 -9.26 -29.03
C THR A 386 -17.13 -8.78 -29.30
N LEU A 387 -16.71 -8.91 -30.57
CA LEU A 387 -15.59 -8.15 -31.12
C LEU A 387 -16.13 -6.94 -31.85
N THR A 388 -15.77 -5.74 -31.40
CA THR A 388 -16.04 -4.48 -32.10
C THR A 388 -14.76 -3.98 -32.77
N GLY A 389 -14.82 -3.79 -34.09
CA GLY A 389 -13.68 -3.40 -34.93
C GLY A 389 -13.32 -4.47 -35.97
N SER A 390 -12.33 -4.21 -36.82
CA SER A 390 -11.83 -5.20 -37.79
C SER A 390 -10.44 -5.69 -37.41
N PHE A 391 -10.09 -6.87 -37.90
CA PHE A 391 -8.82 -7.52 -37.58
C PHE A 391 -8.14 -8.11 -38.79
N ILE A 392 -6.82 -8.24 -38.70
CA ILE A 392 -5.98 -8.99 -39.63
C ILE A 392 -5.29 -10.13 -38.91
N LYS A 393 -5.16 -11.26 -39.62
CA LYS A 393 -4.51 -12.47 -39.12
C LYS A 393 -3.56 -13.03 -40.16
N ASP A 394 -2.31 -13.27 -39.78
CA ASP A 394 -1.30 -13.86 -40.66
C ASP A 394 -0.46 -14.96 -39.97
N ASN A 395 0.43 -15.61 -40.73
CA ASN A 395 1.52 -16.46 -40.21
C ASN A 395 1.12 -17.47 -39.11
N TYR A 396 0.09 -18.30 -39.38
CA TYR A 396 -0.41 -19.33 -38.46
C TYR A 396 -1.04 -18.81 -37.16
N SER A 397 -1.42 -17.53 -37.11
CA SER A 397 -2.10 -16.93 -35.96
C SER A 397 -3.57 -17.40 -35.87
N GLY A 398 -4.20 -17.21 -34.71
CA GLY A 398 -5.58 -17.65 -34.43
C GLY A 398 -6.36 -16.68 -33.56
N LEU A 399 -7.66 -16.55 -33.82
CA LEU A 399 -8.61 -15.85 -32.95
C LEU A 399 -9.82 -16.75 -32.72
N LEU A 400 -10.17 -16.94 -31.45
CA LEU A 400 -11.36 -17.68 -31.03
C LEU A 400 -12.31 -16.76 -30.27
N ASP A 401 -13.61 -17.01 -30.43
CA ASP A 401 -14.63 -16.46 -29.55
C ASP A 401 -14.83 -17.34 -28.30
N GLY A 402 -15.77 -16.94 -27.42
CA GLY A 402 -16.08 -17.70 -26.20
C GLY A 402 -16.76 -19.05 -26.45
N GLN A 403 -17.25 -19.28 -27.67
CA GLN A 403 -17.80 -20.57 -28.09
C GLN A 403 -16.74 -21.48 -28.74
N TYR A 404 -15.46 -21.07 -28.68
CA TYR A 404 -14.32 -21.75 -29.30
C TYR A 404 -14.45 -21.86 -30.82
N MET A 405 -15.20 -20.94 -31.45
CA MET A 405 -15.31 -20.86 -32.89
C MET A 405 -14.20 -19.96 -33.44
N GLU A 406 -13.59 -20.37 -34.55
CA GLU A 406 -12.61 -19.55 -35.24
C GLU A 406 -13.28 -18.32 -35.84
N VAL A 407 -12.79 -17.14 -35.45
CA VAL A 407 -13.24 -15.88 -36.01
C VAL A 407 -12.53 -15.67 -37.34
N THR A 408 -13.30 -15.65 -38.42
CA THR A 408 -12.79 -15.47 -39.79
C THR A 408 -12.75 -13.99 -40.15
N GLN A 409 -11.67 -13.57 -40.80
CA GLN A 409 -11.57 -12.23 -41.38
C GLN A 409 -12.71 -12.05 -42.40
N ASN A 410 -13.49 -10.98 -42.26
CA ASN A 410 -14.57 -10.65 -43.19
C ASN A 410 -14.04 -9.95 -44.44
#